data_AF-G9KW90-F1
#
_entry.id   AF-G9KW90-F1
#
_cell.length_a   1.000
_cell.length_b   1.000
_cell.length_c   1.000
_cell.angle_alpha   90.00
_cell.angle_beta   90.00
_cell.angle_gamma   90.00
#
_symmetry.space_group_name_H-M   'P 1'
#
loop_
_entity.id
_entity.type
_entity.pdbx_description
1 polymer ?
#
loop_
_entity_poly.entity_id
_entity_poly.type
_entity_poly.pdbx_seq_one_letter_code
_entity_poly.pdbx_strand_id
1 'polypeptide(L)'
;KMAASRRLMKELEEIRKCGMKNFRNIQVDEANLLTWQGLIVPDNPPYDKGAFRIEINFPAEYPFKPPKITFKTKIYHPNIDEKGQVCLPVISAENWKPATKTDQVIQSLIALVNDPQPEHPLRADLAEEYSKDRKKFCKNAEEFTKKYGEKRPV
;
A
#
# COMPACT_ATOMS: atom_id res chain seq x y z
N LYS A 1 17.90 -10.53 -14.91
CA LYS A 1 17.02 -9.44 -15.40
C LYS A 1 15.77 -9.97 -16.13
N MET A 2 15.87 -10.78 -17.19
CA MET A 2 14.69 -11.26 -17.96
C MET A 2 13.66 -12.11 -17.17
N ALA A 3 14.08 -12.84 -16.13
CA ALA A 3 13.17 -13.73 -15.39
C ALA A 3 12.14 -12.97 -14.52
N ALA A 4 12.58 -11.94 -13.79
CA ALA A 4 11.72 -11.09 -12.98
C ALA A 4 10.66 -10.40 -13.84
N SER A 5 11.10 -9.75 -14.94
CA SER A 5 10.22 -9.04 -15.87
C SER A 5 9.14 -9.93 -16.48
N ARG A 6 9.47 -11.17 -16.88
CA ARG A 6 8.48 -12.13 -17.42
C ARG A 6 7.39 -12.49 -16.41
N ARG A 7 7.76 -12.65 -15.13
CA ARG A 7 6.78 -12.93 -14.07
C ARG A 7 5.91 -11.71 -13.79
N LEU A 8 6.54 -10.54 -13.64
CA LEU A 8 5.84 -9.29 -13.37
C LEU A 8 4.86 -8.89 -14.47
N MET A 9 5.21 -9.13 -15.74
CA MET A 9 4.30 -8.94 -16.87
C MET A 9 3.01 -9.76 -16.71
N LYS A 10 3.14 -11.05 -16.38
CA LYS A 10 1.98 -11.94 -16.15
C LYS A 10 1.16 -11.49 -14.95
N GLU A 11 1.79 -11.14 -13.83
CA GLU A 11 1.07 -10.66 -12.64
C GLU A 11 0.33 -9.35 -12.92
N LEU A 12 0.94 -8.44 -13.69
CA LEU A 12 0.30 -7.18 -14.09
C LEU A 12 -0.92 -7.42 -14.98
N GLU A 13 -0.82 -8.32 -15.96
CA GLU A 13 -1.94 -8.73 -16.81
C GLU A 13 -3.07 -9.35 -16.00
N GLU A 14 -2.76 -10.25 -15.06
CA GLU A 14 -3.74 -10.88 -14.17
C GLU A 14 -4.45 -9.84 -13.29
N ILE A 15 -3.72 -8.89 -12.69
CA ILE A 15 -4.29 -7.82 -11.85
C ILE A 15 -5.20 -6.91 -12.67
N ARG A 16 -4.77 -6.50 -13.87
CA ARG A 16 -5.57 -5.66 -14.78
C ARG A 16 -6.84 -6.38 -15.22
N LYS A 17 -6.75 -7.67 -15.52
CA LYS A 17 -7.90 -8.50 -15.94
C LYS A 17 -8.88 -8.74 -14.80
N CYS A 18 -8.40 -9.01 -13.59
CA CYS A 18 -9.24 -9.24 -12.41
C CYS A 18 -9.97 -7.95 -11.96
N GLY A 19 -9.35 -6.79 -12.17
CA GLY A 19 -9.97 -5.50 -11.88
C GLY A 19 -10.16 -5.26 -10.39
N MET A 20 -9.05 -5.08 -9.65
CA MET A 20 -9.09 -4.75 -8.23
C MET A 20 -9.85 -3.44 -7.99
N LYS A 21 -11.02 -3.50 -7.33
CA LYS A 21 -11.84 -2.30 -7.06
C LYS A 21 -11.10 -1.24 -6.24
N ASN A 22 -10.28 -1.71 -5.30
CA ASN A 22 -9.65 -0.89 -4.27
C ASN A 22 -8.19 -0.54 -4.62
N PHE A 23 -7.72 -0.93 -5.81
CA PHE A 23 -6.42 -0.58 -6.35
C PHE A 23 -6.56 -0.17 -7.83
N ARG A 24 -6.52 1.13 -8.08
CA ARG A 24 -6.88 1.75 -9.36
C ARG A 24 -5.69 2.46 -10.00
N ASN A 25 -5.87 2.90 -11.24
CA ASN A 25 -4.93 3.76 -11.97
C ASN A 25 -3.50 3.20 -11.98
N ILE A 26 -3.37 1.90 -12.27
CA ILE A 26 -2.09 1.19 -12.27
C ILE A 26 -1.25 1.67 -13.46
N GLN A 27 -0.13 2.33 -13.14
CA GLN A 27 0.84 2.86 -14.09
C GLN A 27 2.14 2.04 -13.96
N VAL A 28 2.57 1.46 -15.08
CA VAL A 28 3.83 0.70 -15.18
C VAL A 28 4.47 1.08 -16.50
N ASP A 29 5.76 1.41 -16.46
CA ASP A 29 6.56 1.64 -17.67
C ASP A 29 6.87 0.29 -18.33
N GLU A 30 6.56 0.14 -19.61
CA GLU A 30 6.83 -1.07 -20.38
C GLU A 30 8.34 -1.34 -20.51
N ALA A 31 9.16 -0.28 -20.50
CA ALA A 31 10.62 -0.41 -20.48
C ALA A 31 11.16 -0.81 -19.11
N ASN A 32 10.40 -0.57 -18.02
CA ASN A 32 10.78 -0.89 -16.66
C ASN A 32 9.62 -1.45 -15.82
N LEU A 33 9.39 -2.76 -15.96
CA LEU A 33 8.42 -3.49 -15.16
C LEU A 33 8.76 -3.61 -13.66
N LEU A 34 9.92 -3.11 -13.20
CA LEU A 34 10.33 -3.21 -11.80
C LEU A 34 9.79 -2.10 -10.91
N THR A 35 9.10 -1.10 -11.48
CA THR A 35 8.50 -0.02 -10.70
C THR A 35 7.05 0.16 -11.13
N TRP A 36 6.13 -0.07 -10.20
CA TRP A 36 4.70 0.11 -10.43
C TRP A 36 4.19 1.24 -9.55
N GLN A 37 3.27 2.03 -10.07
CA GLN A 37 2.48 2.96 -9.27
C GLN A 37 1.01 2.60 -9.39
N GLY A 38 0.26 2.85 -8.33
CA GLY A 38 -1.18 2.71 -8.34
C GLY A 38 -1.81 3.40 -7.16
N LEU A 39 -3.12 3.48 -7.18
CA LEU A 39 -3.91 4.26 -6.25
C LEU A 39 -4.73 3.33 -5.36
N ILE A 40 -4.42 3.28 -4.07
CA ILE A 40 -5.27 2.64 -3.08
C ILE A 40 -6.51 3.51 -2.89
N VAL A 41 -7.68 2.88 -2.96
CA VAL A 41 -8.98 3.52 -2.75
C VAL A 41 -9.64 2.82 -1.56
N PRO A 42 -9.45 3.32 -0.33
CA PRO A 42 -10.02 2.69 0.87
C PRO A 42 -11.55 2.81 0.89
N ASP A 43 -12.22 1.83 1.46
CA ASP A 43 -13.69 1.83 1.59
C ASP A 43 -14.13 2.37 2.95
N ASN A 44 -13.26 2.28 3.95
CA ASN A 44 -13.61 2.58 5.34
C ASN A 44 -13.17 3.98 5.77
N PRO A 45 -14.02 4.71 6.53
CA PRO A 45 -13.57 5.85 7.30
C PRO A 45 -12.42 5.44 8.24
N PRO A 46 -11.45 6.33 8.51
CA PRO A 46 -11.44 7.76 8.15
C PRO A 46 -10.83 8.07 6.76
N TYR A 47 -10.51 7.05 5.96
CA TYR A 47 -9.73 7.19 4.73
C TYR A 47 -10.58 7.18 3.44
N ASP A 48 -11.88 6.88 3.54
CA ASP A 48 -12.86 6.74 2.46
C ASP A 48 -13.13 8.03 1.67
N LYS A 49 -12.64 9.19 2.12
CA LYS A 49 -12.81 10.48 1.43
C LYS A 49 -11.69 10.80 0.44
N GLY A 50 -10.61 10.03 0.45
CA GLY A 50 -9.46 10.22 -0.44
C GLY A 50 -9.01 8.92 -1.08
N ALA A 51 -7.91 9.02 -1.80
CA ALA A 51 -7.16 7.90 -2.36
C ALA A 51 -5.66 8.13 -2.16
N PHE A 52 -4.88 7.06 -2.13
CA PHE A 52 -3.47 7.11 -1.74
C PHE A 52 -2.59 6.42 -2.78
N ARG A 53 -1.70 7.18 -3.40
CA ARG A 53 -0.74 6.66 -4.36
C ARG A 53 0.36 5.94 -3.64
N ILE A 54 0.61 4.72 -4.09
CA ILE A 54 1.75 3.92 -3.68
C ILE A 54 2.65 3.67 -4.87
N GLU A 55 3.91 3.40 -4.57
CA GLU A 55 4.88 2.87 -5.50
C GLU A 55 5.40 1.54 -4.98
N ILE A 56 5.41 0.54 -5.85
CA ILE A 56 5.92 -0.81 -5.59
C ILE A 56 7.20 -0.94 -6.40
N ASN A 57 8.32 -1.13 -5.70
CA ASN A 57 9.64 -1.33 -6.30
C ASN A 57 10.06 -2.78 -6.12
N PHE A 58 10.24 -3.48 -7.24
CA PHE A 58 10.68 -4.86 -7.29
C PHE A 58 12.20 -4.92 -7.44
N PRO A 59 12.92 -5.69 -6.60
CA PRO A 59 14.34 -5.93 -6.80
C PRO A 59 14.58 -6.74 -8.09
N ALA A 60 15.78 -6.63 -8.68
CA ALA A 60 16.12 -7.39 -9.89
C ALA A 60 16.13 -8.91 -9.66
N GLU A 61 16.27 -9.32 -8.40
CA GLU A 61 16.22 -10.70 -7.91
C GLU A 61 14.80 -11.19 -7.59
N TYR A 62 13.76 -10.37 -7.80
CA TYR A 62 12.38 -10.82 -7.68
C TYR A 62 12.15 -12.07 -8.56
N PRO A 63 11.53 -13.15 -8.05
CA PRO A 63 10.77 -13.24 -6.79
C PRO A 63 11.57 -13.77 -5.59
N PHE A 64 12.90 -13.90 -5.66
CA PHE A 64 13.70 -14.40 -4.53
C PHE A 64 13.92 -13.36 -3.42
N LYS A 65 13.76 -12.07 -3.75
CA LYS A 65 13.68 -10.98 -2.78
C LYS A 65 12.30 -10.30 -2.85
N PRO A 66 11.73 -9.85 -1.72
CA PRO A 66 10.42 -9.21 -1.69
C PRO A 66 10.43 -7.83 -2.38
N PRO A 67 9.27 -7.34 -2.86
CA PRO A 67 9.13 -5.95 -3.26
C PRO A 67 9.16 -5.02 -2.05
N LYS A 68 9.44 -3.74 -2.29
CA LYS A 68 9.27 -2.65 -1.32
C LYS A 68 8.11 -1.77 -1.74
N ILE A 69 7.31 -1.33 -0.77
CA ILE A 69 6.18 -0.42 -1.00
C ILE A 69 6.45 0.91 -0.29
N THR A 70 6.13 2.01 -0.96
CA THR A 70 6.19 3.35 -0.37
C THR A 70 4.99 4.17 -0.78
N PHE A 71 4.35 4.82 0.18
CA PHE A 71 3.29 5.80 -0.06
C PHE A 71 3.90 7.08 -0.62
N LYS A 72 3.38 7.53 -1.77
CA LYS A 72 3.71 8.83 -2.37
C LYS A 72 2.74 9.92 -1.89
N THR A 73 1.51 9.54 -1.60
CA THR A 73 0.52 10.42 -0.94
C THR A 73 0.71 10.33 0.57
N LYS A 74 0.78 11.48 1.25
CA LYS A 74 0.84 11.51 2.72
C LYS A 74 -0.43 10.90 3.31
N ILE A 75 -0.29 10.14 4.40
CA ILE A 75 -1.41 9.52 5.11
C ILE A 75 -1.21 9.64 6.63
N TYR A 76 -2.30 9.82 7.36
CA TYR A 76 -2.32 9.83 8.83
C TYR A 76 -2.67 8.44 9.34
N HIS A 77 -1.67 7.58 9.50
CA HIS A 77 -1.87 6.16 9.82
C HIS A 77 -0.78 5.67 10.78
N PRO A 78 -1.10 4.90 11.85
CA PRO A 78 -0.11 4.48 12.84
C PRO A 78 0.94 3.50 12.27
N ASN A 79 0.58 2.71 11.25
CA ASN A 79 1.49 1.74 10.62
C ASN A 79 2.26 2.28 9.39
N ILE A 80 2.16 3.58 9.09
CA ILE A 80 2.86 4.21 7.95
C ILE A 80 3.61 5.44 8.47
N ASP A 81 4.92 5.51 8.21
CA ASP A 81 5.73 6.64 8.66
C ASP A 81 5.53 7.89 7.78
N GLU A 82 6.12 9.02 8.19
CA GLU A 82 6.00 10.28 7.45
C GLU A 82 6.72 10.28 6.08
N LYS A 83 7.61 9.32 5.85
CA LYS A 83 8.30 9.10 4.57
C LYS A 83 7.52 8.13 3.66
N GLY A 84 6.37 7.62 4.13
CA GLY A 84 5.52 6.67 3.42
C GLY A 84 5.98 5.22 3.50
N GLN A 85 6.91 4.88 4.40
CA GLN A 85 7.33 3.50 4.63
C GLN A 85 6.25 2.75 5.40
N VAL A 86 6.10 1.47 5.08
CA VAL A 86 5.15 0.56 5.73
C VAL A 86 5.87 -0.75 6.08
N CYS A 87 5.64 -1.25 7.28
CA CYS A 87 6.05 -2.60 7.66
C CYS A 87 4.89 -3.55 7.40
N LEU A 88 5.02 -4.38 6.36
CA LEU A 88 4.00 -5.35 5.99
C LEU A 88 4.60 -6.77 6.13
N PRO A 89 4.10 -7.61 7.06
CA PRO A 89 4.72 -8.90 7.36
C PRO A 89 4.90 -9.82 6.15
N VAL A 90 3.97 -9.79 5.20
CA VAL A 90 4.01 -10.65 4.00
C VAL A 90 5.21 -10.38 3.07
N ILE A 91 5.84 -9.20 3.18
CA ILE A 91 7.03 -8.80 2.40
C ILE A 91 8.26 -8.57 3.29
N SER A 92 8.22 -8.95 4.56
CA SER A 92 9.42 -8.93 5.39
C SER A 92 10.39 -10.02 4.94
N ALA A 93 11.70 -9.77 5.11
CA ALA A 93 12.73 -10.68 4.60
C ALA A 93 12.62 -12.08 5.21
N GLU A 94 12.21 -12.17 6.48
CA GLU A 94 12.03 -13.45 7.18
C GLU A 94 10.78 -14.24 6.74
N ASN A 95 9.72 -13.56 6.29
CA ASN A 95 8.43 -14.20 5.95
C ASN A 95 8.19 -14.34 4.44
N TRP A 96 9.00 -13.66 3.62
CA TRP A 96 8.82 -13.65 2.17
C TRP A 96 8.96 -15.04 1.57
N LYS A 97 7.96 -15.43 0.79
CA LYS A 97 7.97 -16.67 0.00
C LYS A 97 7.98 -16.28 -1.47
N PRO A 98 8.88 -16.82 -2.31
CA PRO A 98 8.87 -16.53 -3.74
C PRO A 98 7.54 -16.88 -4.44
N ALA A 99 6.70 -17.75 -3.86
CA ALA A 99 5.38 -18.05 -4.39
C ALA A 99 4.33 -16.94 -4.15
N THR A 100 4.58 -16.01 -3.22
CA THR A 100 3.67 -14.89 -2.93
C THR A 100 3.54 -13.98 -4.15
N LYS A 101 2.30 -13.70 -4.56
CA LYS A 101 1.98 -12.83 -5.69
C LYS A 101 1.75 -11.39 -5.26
N THR A 102 1.91 -10.45 -6.18
CA THR A 102 1.77 -9.00 -5.92
C THR A 102 0.35 -8.62 -5.53
N ASP A 103 -0.68 -9.26 -6.08
CA ASP A 103 -2.08 -9.04 -5.72
C ASP A 103 -2.36 -9.35 -4.24
N GLN A 104 -1.78 -10.44 -3.71
CA GLN A 104 -1.85 -10.80 -2.29
C GLN A 104 -1.18 -9.74 -1.41
N VAL A 105 -0.04 -9.21 -1.84
CA VAL A 105 0.65 -8.12 -1.13
C VAL A 105 -0.22 -6.86 -1.11
N ILE A 106 -0.81 -6.47 -2.25
CA ILE A 106 -1.69 -5.30 -2.35
C ILE A 106 -2.94 -5.48 -1.47
N GLN A 107 -3.55 -6.67 -1.47
CA GLN A 107 -4.70 -6.97 -0.61
C GLN A 107 -4.33 -6.86 0.88
N SER A 108 -3.18 -7.40 1.28
CA SER A 108 -2.69 -7.29 2.65
C SER A 108 -2.43 -5.83 3.05
N LEU A 109 -1.91 -5.00 2.14
CA LEU A 109 -1.72 -3.58 2.40
C LEU A 109 -3.06 -2.83 2.53
N ILE A 110 -4.04 -3.12 1.67
CA ILE A 110 -5.37 -2.51 1.76
C ILE A 110 -6.06 -2.88 3.07
N ALA A 111 -5.94 -4.14 3.51
CA ALA A 111 -6.44 -4.57 4.80
C ALA A 111 -5.79 -3.78 5.95
N LEU A 112 -4.47 -3.60 5.93
CA LEU A 112 -3.77 -2.78 6.93
C LEU A 112 -4.22 -1.32 6.94
N VAL A 113 -4.49 -0.73 5.76
CA VAL A 113 -4.99 0.65 5.66
C VAL A 113 -6.41 0.79 6.22
N ASN A 114 -7.26 -0.21 6.00
CA ASN A 114 -8.63 -0.20 6.50
C ASN A 114 -8.69 -0.51 8.01
N ASP A 115 -7.82 -1.37 8.51
CA ASP A 115 -7.78 -1.84 9.89
C ASP A 115 -6.39 -1.63 10.51
N PRO A 116 -6.11 -0.43 11.06
CA PRO A 116 -4.82 -0.13 11.67
C PRO A 116 -4.48 -1.04 12.86
N GLN A 117 -3.20 -1.40 12.98
CA GLN A 117 -2.62 -2.30 14.00
C GLN A 117 -1.79 -1.52 15.03
N PRO A 118 -2.39 -0.96 16.11
CA PRO A 118 -1.70 -0.10 17.07
C PRO A 118 -0.61 -0.82 17.91
N GLU A 119 -0.61 -2.15 17.95
CA GLU A 119 0.37 -2.98 18.64
C GLU A 119 1.73 -3.06 17.92
N HIS A 120 1.74 -2.76 16.62
CA HIS A 120 2.96 -2.77 15.79
C HIS A 120 3.09 -1.46 14.97
N PRO A 121 3.16 -0.29 15.63
CA PRO A 121 3.12 0.99 14.93
C PRO A 121 4.50 1.42 14.44
N LEU A 122 4.52 2.18 13.34
CA LEU A 122 5.67 3.01 12.96
C LEU A 122 5.58 4.41 13.59
N ARG A 123 4.36 4.82 13.96
CA ARG A 123 4.05 6.10 14.60
C ARG A 123 3.34 5.86 15.94
N ALA A 124 4.14 5.76 17.00
CA ALA A 124 3.64 5.44 18.34
C ALA A 124 2.67 6.51 18.89
N ASP A 125 2.90 7.79 18.54
CA ASP A 125 2.00 8.91 18.84
C ASP A 125 0.59 8.69 18.29
N LEU A 126 0.50 8.25 17.03
CA LEU A 126 -0.78 7.99 16.37
C LEU A 126 -1.44 6.72 16.89
N ALA A 127 -0.66 5.69 17.22
CA ALA A 127 -1.16 4.45 17.80
C ALA A 127 -1.76 4.68 19.19
N GLU A 128 -1.11 5.51 20.00
CA GLU A 128 -1.63 5.93 21.30
C GLU A 128 -2.93 6.73 21.15
N GLU A 129 -2.98 7.70 20.22
CA GLU A 129 -4.20 8.46 19.92
C GLU A 129 -5.33 7.54 19.43
N TYR A 130 -5.03 6.62 18.51
CA TYR A 130 -5.98 5.62 17.98
C TYR A 130 -6.57 4.71 19.07
N SER A 131 -5.77 4.39 20.09
CA SER A 131 -6.15 3.48 21.18
C SER A 131 -6.88 4.19 22.31
N LYS A 132 -6.46 5.41 22.66
CA LYS A 132 -7.01 6.18 23.80
C LYS A 132 -8.18 7.10 23.41
N ASP A 133 -8.14 7.68 22.22
CA ASP A 133 -9.17 8.60 21.73
C ASP A 133 -9.44 8.39 20.23
N ARG A 134 -10.19 7.32 19.93
CA ARG A 134 -10.55 6.98 18.57
C ARG A 134 -11.29 8.09 17.83
N LYS A 135 -12.10 8.89 18.54
CA LYS A 135 -12.87 9.99 17.92
C LYS A 135 -11.94 11.09 17.43
N LYS A 136 -10.98 11.49 18.26
CA LYS A 136 -9.96 12.47 17.89
C LYS A 136 -9.10 11.96 16.74
N PHE A 137 -8.63 10.70 16.81
CA PHE A 137 -7.89 10.07 15.72
C PHE A 137 -8.66 10.12 14.40
N CYS A 138 -9.91 9.66 14.38
CA CYS A 138 -10.71 9.60 13.16
C CYS A 138 -10.93 11.00 12.57
N LYS A 139 -11.20 12.01 13.41
CA LYS A 139 -11.33 13.41 12.98
C LYS A 139 -10.04 13.91 12.32
N ASN A 140 -8.90 13.72 12.99
CA ASN A 140 -7.60 14.15 12.48
C ASN A 140 -7.26 13.44 11.15
N ALA A 141 -7.49 12.13 11.09
CA ALA A 141 -7.24 11.32 9.90
C ALA A 141 -8.15 11.72 8.72
N GLU A 142 -9.41 12.04 8.97
CA GLU A 142 -10.34 12.50 7.94
C GLU A 142 -9.95 13.88 7.40
N GLU A 143 -9.63 14.83 8.29
CA GLU A 143 -9.13 16.17 7.90
C GLU A 143 -7.82 16.07 7.10
N PHE A 144 -6.91 15.19 7.53
CA PHE A 144 -5.66 14.94 6.83
C PHE A 144 -5.89 14.30 5.46
N THR A 145 -6.82 13.35 5.36
CA THR A 145 -7.22 12.71 4.10
C THR A 145 -7.82 13.73 3.14
N LYS A 146 -8.68 14.63 3.60
CA LYS A 146 -9.23 15.72 2.77
C LYS A 146 -8.16 16.70 2.28
N LYS A 147 -7.14 16.96 3.11
CA LYS A 147 -6.08 17.94 2.81
C LYS A 147 -5.02 17.40 1.85
N TYR A 148 -4.60 16.15 2.01
CA TYR A 148 -3.45 15.59 1.29
C TYR A 148 -3.78 14.38 0.41
N GLY A 149 -4.94 13.75 0.61
CA GLY A 149 -5.38 12.62 -0.21
C GLY A 149 -5.58 13.02 -1.67
N GLU A 150 -5.34 12.07 -2.58
CA GLU A 150 -5.69 12.25 -3.98
C GLU A 150 -7.20 12.14 -4.17
N LYS A 151 -7.69 12.75 -5.26
CA LYS A 151 -9.10 12.59 -5.66
C LYS A 151 -9.38 11.13 -5.97
N ARG A 152 -10.48 10.61 -5.43
CA ARG A 152 -10.96 9.26 -5.75
C ARG A 152 -11.31 9.19 -7.24
N PRO A 153 -10.95 8.10 -7.94
CA PRO A 153 -11.37 7.89 -9.32
C PRO A 153 -12.89 7.71 -9.34
N VAL A 154 -13.54 8.41 -10.28
CA VAL A 154 -14.98 8.31 -10.56
C VAL A 154 -15.34 6.99 -11.23
#